data_AF-A0A945NH89-F1
#
_entry.id   AF-A0A945NH89-F1
#
_cell.length_a   1.000
_cell.length_b   1.000
_cell.length_c   1.000
_cell.angle_alpha   90.00
_cell.angle_beta   90.00
_cell.angle_gamma   90.00
#
_symmetry.space_group_name_H-M   'P 1'
#
loop_
_entity.id
_entity.type
_entity.pdbx_description
1 polymer ?
#
loop_
_entity_poly.entity_id
_entity_poly.type
_entity_poly.pdbx_seq_one_letter_code
_entity_poly.pdbx_strand_id
1 'polypeptide(L)'
;HTTPFEMCEIKYHIKVPIFIARQWIRHRTANVNEYSARYSVLDREFYIPDASQLAMQSTQNHQGRGELLEGEEAQRVLDILKEDATRNYDHYVEMLNEDQNGDVIDEDRSGLARELARMNLTLNAYTQWYWKIDLHNLLHFLSLRADAHAQYEIRVYADAMLETVKRWVPIAHKAFMQYRVGGVGLSAAALDIVKKMLAGEPVSQEDSGMSKREWRELMATLEQDG
;
A
#
# COMPACT_ATOMS: atom_id res chain seq x y z
N HIS A 1 12.18 20.01 -13.69
CA HIS A 1 11.44 21.18 -13.16
C HIS A 1 10.05 20.72 -12.75
N THR A 2 9.81 20.53 -11.44
CA THR A 2 8.60 19.86 -10.91
C THR A 2 7.54 20.83 -10.39
N THR A 3 7.91 22.08 -10.11
CA THR A 3 7.00 23.09 -9.52
C THR A 3 5.72 23.35 -10.31
N PRO A 4 5.65 23.23 -11.67
CA PRO A 4 4.37 23.36 -12.36
C PRO A 4 3.37 22.25 -12.02
N PHE A 5 3.83 21.05 -11.66
CA PHE A 5 2.94 19.95 -11.26
C PHE A 5 2.32 20.18 -9.88
N GLU A 6 2.96 20.96 -9.00
CA GLU A 6 2.42 21.30 -7.68
C GLU A 6 1.18 22.23 -7.77
N MET A 7 0.94 22.84 -8.93
CA MET A 7 -0.23 23.70 -9.19
C MET A 7 -1.51 22.91 -9.49
N CYS A 8 -1.41 21.58 -9.68
CA CYS A 8 -2.56 20.71 -9.93
C CYS A 8 -2.87 19.90 -8.66
N GLU A 9 -4.05 20.08 -8.06
CA GLU A 9 -4.47 19.32 -6.89
C GLU A 9 -5.65 18.38 -7.21
N ILE A 10 -5.70 17.26 -6.49
CA ILE A 10 -6.84 16.34 -6.50
C ILE A 10 -7.19 15.93 -5.08
N LYS A 11 -8.48 15.68 -4.83
CA LYS A 11 -9.00 15.18 -3.57
C LYS A 11 -9.76 13.89 -3.82
N TYR A 12 -9.35 12.83 -3.14
CA TYR A 12 -10.02 11.53 -3.16
C TYR A 12 -10.83 11.34 -1.88
N HIS A 13 -11.98 10.69 -2.02
CA HIS A 13 -12.64 10.00 -0.91
C HIS A 13 -12.23 8.52 -1.02
N ILE A 14 -11.61 7.99 0.03
CA ILE A 14 -11.00 6.66 0.00
C ILE A 14 -11.53 5.88 1.19
N LYS A 15 -12.01 4.67 0.91
CA LYS A 15 -12.29 3.64 1.91
C LYS A 15 -11.17 2.61 1.87
N VAL A 16 -10.51 2.37 3.00
CA VAL A 16 -9.25 1.63 3.06
C VAL A 16 -9.13 0.84 4.37
N PRO A 17 -8.54 -0.36 4.39
CA PRO A 17 -8.30 -1.08 5.64
C PRO A 17 -7.28 -0.35 6.52
N ILE A 18 -7.45 -0.37 7.85
CA ILE A 18 -6.59 0.36 8.80
C ILE A 18 -5.10 0.02 8.61
N PHE A 19 -4.74 -1.25 8.40
CA PHE A 19 -3.33 -1.62 8.19
C PHE A 19 -2.71 -1.00 6.92
N ILE A 20 -3.51 -0.74 5.88
CA ILE A 20 -3.07 -0.06 4.65
C ILE A 20 -3.05 1.46 4.85
N ALA A 21 -4.05 2.00 5.54
CA ALA A 21 -4.08 3.41 5.94
C ALA A 21 -2.79 3.82 6.67
N ARG A 22 -2.28 2.97 7.56
CA ARG A 22 -1.02 3.21 8.30
C ARG A 22 0.23 3.27 7.41
N GLN A 23 0.25 2.59 6.27
CA GLN A 23 1.35 2.69 5.30
C GLN A 23 1.21 3.95 4.44
N TRP A 24 -0.03 4.30 4.11
CA TRP A 24 -0.37 5.43 3.27
C TRP A 24 -0.09 6.76 3.97
N ILE A 25 -0.44 6.91 5.25
CA ILE A 25 -0.29 8.17 6.00
C ILE A 25 1.18 8.60 6.21
N ARG A 26 2.15 7.73 5.89
CA ARG A 26 3.58 8.06 5.89
C ARG A 26 3.97 9.08 4.82
N HIS A 27 3.11 9.28 3.82
CA HIS A 27 3.25 10.30 2.78
C HIS A 27 2.78 11.66 3.30
N ARG A 28 3.70 12.38 3.94
CA ARG A 28 3.44 13.61 4.72
C ARG A 28 3.06 14.84 3.89
N THR A 29 3.19 14.79 2.57
CA THR A 29 2.93 15.91 1.65
C THR A 29 1.47 16.00 1.19
N ALA A 30 0.56 15.31 1.88
CA ALA A 30 -0.87 15.34 1.62
C ALA A 30 -1.65 15.92 2.82
N ASN A 31 -2.84 16.46 2.56
CA ASN A 31 -3.81 16.78 3.61
C ASN A 31 -4.79 15.61 3.77
N VAL A 32 -4.97 15.16 5.01
CA VAL A 32 -5.81 14.00 5.33
C VAL A 32 -6.84 14.36 6.39
N ASN A 33 -8.08 13.94 6.17
CA ASN A 33 -9.14 13.98 7.16
C ASN A 33 -9.78 12.59 7.24
N GLU A 34 -9.44 11.85 8.30
CA GLU A 34 -9.93 10.49 8.54
C GLU A 34 -11.17 10.48 9.42
N TYR A 35 -12.09 9.57 9.10
CA TYR A 35 -13.27 9.31 9.90
C TYR A 35 -12.86 8.84 11.30
N SER A 36 -13.26 9.58 12.32
CA SER A 36 -12.85 9.31 13.69
C SER A 36 -13.83 8.36 14.38
N ALA A 37 -13.36 7.15 14.67
CA ALA A 37 -14.06 6.18 15.51
C ALA A 37 -14.24 6.62 16.98
N ARG A 38 -13.83 7.84 17.36
CA ARG A 38 -14.19 8.46 18.66
C ARG A 38 -15.57 9.07 18.62
N TYR A 39 -15.96 9.59 17.46
CA TYR A 39 -17.18 10.37 17.29
C TYR A 39 -18.25 9.58 16.54
N SER A 40 -17.90 8.50 15.88
CA SER A 40 -18.83 7.71 15.06
C SER A 40 -18.62 6.22 15.27
N VAL A 41 -19.69 5.45 15.15
CA VAL A 41 -19.64 3.99 15.10
C VAL A 41 -19.06 3.58 13.74
N LEU A 42 -18.12 2.63 13.73
CA LEU A 42 -17.53 2.13 12.49
C LEU A 42 -18.44 1.08 11.85
N ASP A 43 -18.49 1.08 10.52
CA ASP A 43 -19.23 0.09 9.74
C ASP A 43 -18.68 -1.33 9.98
N ARG A 44 -19.57 -2.34 9.89
CA ARG A 44 -19.21 -3.77 10.02
C ARG A 44 -18.56 -4.29 8.73
N GLU A 45 -17.41 -3.75 8.38
CA GLU A 45 -16.73 -4.05 7.12
C GLU A 45 -15.25 -4.32 7.32
N PHE A 46 -14.79 -5.43 6.75
CA PHE A 46 -13.44 -5.93 6.94
C PHE A 46 -12.85 -6.38 5.62
N TYR A 47 -11.56 -6.15 5.47
CA TYR A 47 -10.79 -6.74 4.38
C TYR A 47 -10.48 -8.20 4.69
N ILE A 48 -10.98 -9.08 3.83
CA ILE A 48 -10.59 -10.49 3.79
C ILE A 48 -9.89 -10.70 2.43
N PRO A 49 -8.64 -11.17 2.43
CA PRO A 49 -7.90 -11.37 1.18
C PRO A 49 -8.56 -12.46 0.34
N ASP A 50 -8.42 -12.34 -0.98
CA ASP A 50 -8.75 -13.44 -1.88
C ASP A 50 -7.79 -14.62 -1.66
N ALA A 51 -8.26 -15.85 -1.90
CA ALA A 51 -7.42 -17.05 -1.75
C ALA A 51 -6.14 -16.99 -2.61
N SER A 52 -6.20 -16.36 -3.80
CA SER A 52 -5.03 -16.14 -4.66
C SER A 52 -3.99 -15.17 -4.08
N GLN A 53 -4.33 -14.49 -2.99
CA GLN A 53 -3.48 -13.52 -2.30
C GLN A 53 -2.97 -14.03 -0.94
N LEU A 54 -3.41 -15.23 -0.53
CA LEU A 54 -2.93 -15.92 0.67
C LEU A 54 -1.64 -16.66 0.36
N ALA A 55 -0.52 -16.05 0.72
CA ALA A 55 0.80 -16.62 0.51
C ALA A 55 1.61 -16.63 1.79
N MET A 56 2.50 -17.61 1.89
CA MET A 56 3.54 -17.67 2.91
C MET A 56 4.48 -16.46 2.84
N GLN A 57 5.23 -16.19 3.90
CA GLN A 57 6.28 -15.19 3.86
C GLN A 57 7.41 -15.63 2.91
N SER A 58 7.85 -14.76 2.00
CA SER A 58 9.02 -15.08 1.16
C SER A 58 10.29 -15.20 2.02
N THR A 59 11.05 -16.27 1.79
CA THR A 59 12.34 -16.53 2.46
C THR A 59 13.47 -15.64 1.94
N GLN A 60 13.33 -15.07 0.74
CA GLN A 60 14.32 -14.19 0.10
C GLN A 60 13.95 -12.71 0.26
N ASN A 61 12.67 -12.39 0.31
CA ASN A 61 12.17 -11.04 0.54
C ASN A 61 11.27 -11.03 1.79
N HIS A 62 11.85 -10.63 2.94
CA HIS A 62 11.11 -10.51 4.21
C HIS A 62 9.97 -9.48 4.19
N GLN A 63 9.78 -8.73 3.10
CA GLN A 63 8.65 -7.81 2.89
C GLN A 63 7.64 -8.33 1.85
N GLY A 64 7.90 -9.48 1.22
CA GLY A 64 7.11 -10.03 0.11
C GLY A 64 6.41 -11.35 0.42
N ARG A 65 5.45 -11.70 -0.44
CA ARG A 65 4.74 -12.99 -0.44
C ARG A 65 5.57 -14.06 -1.17
N GLY A 66 5.57 -15.27 -0.63
CA GLY A 66 6.17 -16.49 -1.16
C GLY A 66 5.12 -17.38 -1.82
N GLU A 67 5.19 -18.69 -1.59
CA GLU A 67 4.24 -19.66 -2.17
C GLU A 67 2.83 -19.51 -1.60
N LEU A 68 1.82 -19.80 -2.42
CA LEU A 68 0.42 -19.75 -2.00
C LEU A 68 0.13 -20.81 -0.94
N LEU A 69 -0.72 -20.45 0.02
CA LEU A 69 -1.38 -21.42 0.86
C LEU A 69 -2.50 -22.06 0.03
N GLU A 70 -2.62 -23.39 0.11
CA GLU A 70 -3.60 -24.14 -0.67
C GLU A 70 -4.47 -25.04 0.23
N GLY A 71 -5.60 -25.47 -0.31
CA GLY A 71 -6.48 -26.46 0.31
C GLY A 71 -7.03 -26.04 1.67
N GLU A 72 -7.08 -26.99 2.60
CA GLU A 72 -7.69 -26.81 3.92
C GLU A 72 -7.00 -25.73 4.76
N GLU A 73 -5.68 -25.53 4.60
CA GLU A 73 -4.96 -24.53 5.38
C GLU A 73 -5.32 -23.10 4.96
N ALA A 74 -5.45 -22.84 3.66
CA ALA A 74 -5.91 -21.54 3.16
C ALA A 74 -7.33 -21.23 3.65
N GLN A 75 -8.22 -22.22 3.60
CA GLN A 75 -9.58 -22.10 4.10
C GLN A 75 -9.61 -21.81 5.60
N ARG A 76 -8.82 -22.54 6.39
CA ARG A 76 -8.68 -22.34 7.83
C ARG A 76 -8.23 -20.92 8.18
N VAL A 77 -7.25 -20.38 7.45
CA VAL A 77 -6.79 -18.99 7.66
C VAL A 77 -7.87 -17.98 7.32
N LEU A 78 -8.61 -18.18 6.23
CA LEU A 78 -9.74 -17.32 5.87
C LEU A 78 -10.84 -17.33 6.93
N ASP A 79 -11.15 -18.50 7.48
CA ASP A 79 -12.16 -18.65 8.50
C ASP A 79 -11.73 -17.96 9.80
N ILE A 80 -10.47 -18.14 10.23
CA ILE A 80 -9.92 -17.38 11.38
C ILE A 80 -10.07 -15.88 11.18
N LEU A 81 -9.67 -15.34 10.02
CA LEU A 81 -9.76 -13.90 9.74
C LEU A 81 -11.20 -13.38 9.78
N LYS A 82 -12.16 -14.15 9.26
CA LYS A 82 -13.58 -13.80 9.26
C LYS A 82 -14.17 -13.89 10.66
N GLU A 83 -13.93 -14.99 11.36
CA GLU A 83 -14.44 -15.24 12.71
C GLU A 83 -13.91 -14.21 13.70
N ASP A 84 -12.60 -13.92 13.68
CA ASP A 84 -12.00 -12.94 14.57
C ASP A 84 -12.54 -11.53 14.32
N ALA A 85 -12.63 -11.11 13.05
CA ALA A 85 -13.17 -9.79 12.71
C ALA A 85 -14.65 -9.65 13.13
N THR A 86 -15.44 -10.69 12.88
CA THR A 86 -16.88 -10.74 13.20
C THR A 86 -17.09 -10.73 14.70
N ARG A 87 -16.43 -11.63 15.43
CA ARG A 87 -16.50 -11.75 16.90
C ARG A 87 -16.05 -10.47 17.59
N ASN A 88 -14.94 -9.88 17.14
CA ASN A 88 -14.43 -8.66 17.75
C ASN A 88 -15.35 -7.46 17.52
N TYR A 89 -16.04 -7.43 16.38
CA TYR A 89 -17.05 -6.41 16.11
C TYR A 89 -18.30 -6.61 16.98
N ASP A 90 -18.76 -7.85 17.17
CA ASP A 90 -19.89 -8.14 18.06
C ASP A 90 -19.59 -7.70 19.49
N HIS A 91 -18.39 -8.02 20.01
CA HIS A 91 -17.93 -7.49 21.30
C HIS A 91 -17.79 -5.96 21.32
N TYR A 92 -17.41 -5.32 20.21
CA TYR A 92 -17.34 -3.86 20.11
C TYR A 92 -18.73 -3.24 20.27
N VAL A 93 -19.73 -3.74 19.55
CA VAL A 93 -21.13 -3.30 19.66
C VAL A 93 -21.68 -3.58 21.06
N GLU A 94 -21.39 -4.77 21.61
CA GLU A 94 -21.80 -5.13 22.96
C GLU A 94 -21.22 -4.17 24.01
N MET A 95 -19.91 -3.90 23.96
CA MET A 95 -19.27 -2.95 24.88
C MET A 95 -19.78 -1.53 24.70
N LEU A 96 -20.04 -1.10 23.46
CA LEU A 96 -20.52 0.24 23.17
C LEU A 96 -21.96 0.45 23.65
N ASN A 97 -22.79 -0.60 23.58
CA ASN A 97 -24.23 -0.55 23.85
C ASN A 97 -25.01 0.47 22.99
N GLU A 98 -24.51 0.75 21.79
CA GLU A 98 -25.16 1.63 20.81
C GLU A 98 -25.24 0.91 19.47
N ASP A 99 -26.31 1.17 18.71
CA ASP A 99 -26.43 0.76 17.32
C ASP A 99 -25.63 1.66 16.37
N GLN A 100 -25.71 1.40 15.07
CA GLN A 100 -25.02 2.18 14.04
C GLN A 100 -25.47 3.65 13.93
N ASN A 101 -26.65 3.99 14.43
CA ASN A 101 -27.16 5.36 14.50
C ASN A 101 -26.74 6.07 15.80
N GLY A 102 -26.20 5.32 16.76
CA GLY A 102 -25.84 5.81 18.09
C GLY A 102 -26.98 5.69 19.10
N ASP A 103 -28.04 4.94 18.78
CA ASP A 103 -29.17 4.70 19.68
C ASP A 103 -28.82 3.59 20.67
N VAL A 104 -29.23 3.74 21.93
CA VAL A 104 -28.93 2.77 22.99
C VAL A 104 -29.64 1.44 22.69
N ILE A 105 -28.88 0.34 22.73
CA ILE A 105 -29.41 -1.01 22.47
C ILE A 105 -30.14 -1.58 23.70
N ASP A 106 -29.56 -1.37 24.89
CA ASP A 106 -30.09 -1.88 26.16
C ASP A 106 -30.13 -0.74 27.20
N GLU A 107 -31.33 -0.30 27.59
CA GLU A 107 -31.53 0.81 28.53
C GLU A 107 -31.04 0.49 29.95
N ASP A 108 -30.91 -0.80 30.32
CA ASP A 108 -30.50 -1.22 31.67
C ASP A 108 -28.97 -1.26 31.85
N ARG A 109 -28.20 -0.96 30.79
CA ARG A 109 -26.75 -1.06 30.78
C ARG A 109 -26.07 0.22 30.31
N SER A 110 -24.97 0.59 30.98
CA SER A 110 -24.09 1.67 30.52
C SER A 110 -23.14 1.18 29.43
N GLY A 111 -23.03 1.96 28.34
CA GLY A 111 -22.04 1.73 27.28
C GLY A 111 -20.63 2.21 27.66
N LEU A 112 -19.61 1.54 27.14
CA LEU A 112 -18.21 1.98 27.18
C LEU A 112 -18.00 3.11 26.18
N ALA A 113 -17.19 4.12 26.53
CA ALA A 113 -16.86 5.22 25.63
C ALA A 113 -16.32 4.70 24.27
N ARG A 114 -16.81 5.27 23.16
CA ARG A 114 -16.43 4.90 21.77
C ARG A 114 -14.92 4.80 21.57
N GLU A 115 -14.16 5.72 22.16
CA GLU A 115 -12.70 5.74 22.02
C GLU A 115 -11.97 4.56 22.68
N LEU A 116 -12.60 3.93 23.67
CA LEU A 116 -12.12 2.73 24.35
C LEU A 116 -12.68 1.45 23.70
N ALA A 117 -13.97 1.42 23.39
CA ALA A 117 -14.61 0.23 22.79
C ALA A 117 -13.94 -0.20 21.48
N ARG A 118 -13.56 0.77 20.63
CA ARG A 118 -12.89 0.51 19.35
C ARG A 118 -11.53 -0.19 19.45
N MET A 119 -10.91 -0.26 20.63
CA MET A 119 -9.62 -0.93 20.83
C MET A 119 -9.69 -2.42 20.47
N ASN A 120 -10.89 -3.01 20.49
CA ASN A 120 -11.10 -4.41 20.16
C ASN A 120 -11.14 -4.69 18.65
N LEU A 121 -11.29 -3.66 17.81
CA LEU A 121 -11.39 -3.83 16.36
C LEU A 121 -10.06 -4.31 15.76
N THR A 122 -10.17 -5.24 14.80
CA THR A 122 -9.04 -5.79 14.07
C THR A 122 -8.49 -4.79 13.04
N LEU A 123 -7.20 -4.90 12.72
CA LEU A 123 -6.54 -3.99 11.78
C LEU A 123 -7.06 -4.09 10.33
N ASN A 124 -7.78 -5.16 9.98
CA ASN A 124 -8.40 -5.32 8.68
C ASN A 124 -9.77 -4.61 8.57
N ALA A 125 -10.29 -4.00 9.63
CA ALA A 125 -11.47 -3.14 9.55
C ALA A 125 -11.23 -1.98 8.57
N TYR A 126 -12.28 -1.60 7.83
CA TYR A 126 -12.23 -0.46 6.93
C TYR A 126 -12.39 0.86 7.70
N THR A 127 -11.63 1.85 7.28
CA THR A 127 -11.77 3.26 7.63
C THR A 127 -12.00 4.06 6.34
N GLN A 128 -12.40 5.32 6.47
CA GLN A 128 -12.63 6.21 5.34
C GLN A 128 -11.92 7.55 5.60
N TRP A 129 -11.38 8.16 4.55
CA TRP A 129 -10.82 9.51 4.65
C TRP A 129 -11.01 10.32 3.37
N TYR A 130 -10.91 11.64 3.54
CA TYR A 130 -10.58 12.53 2.45
C TYR A 130 -9.07 12.74 2.41
N TRP A 131 -8.49 12.55 1.23
CA TRP A 131 -7.06 12.67 0.99
C TRP A 131 -6.81 13.62 -0.18
N LYS A 132 -6.23 14.79 0.11
CA LYS A 132 -5.91 15.82 -0.89
C LYS A 132 -4.40 15.90 -1.09
N ILE A 133 -3.96 15.93 -2.33
CA ILE A 133 -2.54 15.98 -2.70
C ILE A 133 -2.37 16.74 -4.01
N ASP A 134 -1.20 17.37 -4.21
CA ASP A 134 -0.80 17.89 -5.52
C ASP A 134 -0.27 16.79 -6.45
N LEU A 135 -0.19 17.09 -7.74
CA LEU A 135 0.19 16.11 -8.75
C LEU A 135 1.67 15.68 -8.63
N HIS A 136 2.59 16.56 -8.22
CA HIS A 136 3.98 16.16 -8.03
C HIS A 136 4.10 15.06 -6.96
N ASN A 137 3.50 15.32 -5.80
CA ASN A 137 3.52 14.39 -4.67
C ASN A 137 2.67 13.14 -4.94
N LEU A 138 1.58 13.25 -5.70
CA LEU A 138 0.81 12.10 -6.16
C LEU A 138 1.65 11.18 -7.06
N LEU A 139 2.36 11.72 -8.05
CA LEU A 139 3.21 10.92 -8.92
C LEU A 139 4.34 10.25 -8.12
N HIS A 140 4.88 10.92 -7.10
CA HIS A 140 5.84 10.30 -6.20
C HIS A 140 5.21 9.14 -5.40
N PHE A 141 4.03 9.34 -4.81
CA PHE A 141 3.28 8.30 -4.13
C PHE A 141 3.07 7.08 -5.05
N LEU A 142 2.59 7.31 -6.28
CA LEU A 142 2.33 6.24 -7.25
C LEU A 142 3.61 5.51 -7.65
N SER A 143 4.74 6.20 -7.81
CA SER A 143 6.02 5.54 -8.10
C SER A 143 6.49 4.57 -6.99
N LEU A 144 6.07 4.79 -5.74
CA LEU A 144 6.43 3.94 -4.61
C LEU A 144 5.39 2.86 -4.32
N ARG A 145 4.12 3.07 -4.71
CA ARG A 145 2.99 2.21 -4.34
C ARG A 145 2.47 1.35 -5.48
N ALA A 146 2.69 1.73 -6.74
CA ALA A 146 2.44 0.90 -7.90
C ALA A 146 3.59 -0.09 -8.21
N ASP A 147 4.66 -0.05 -7.42
CA ASP A 147 5.82 -0.93 -7.58
C ASP A 147 5.46 -2.41 -7.29
N ALA A 148 6.08 -3.35 -8.03
CA ALA A 148 5.83 -4.78 -7.87
C ALA A 148 6.23 -5.31 -6.47
N HIS A 149 7.20 -4.67 -5.81
CA HIS A 149 7.63 -5.00 -4.46
C HIS A 149 6.77 -4.35 -3.38
N ALA A 150 5.90 -3.39 -3.73
CA ALA A 150 4.92 -2.87 -2.79
C ALA A 150 3.90 -3.94 -2.42
N GLN A 151 3.37 -3.86 -1.19
CA GLN A 151 2.32 -4.75 -0.74
C GLN A 151 1.12 -4.71 -1.71
N TYR A 152 0.61 -5.88 -2.08
CA TYR A 152 -0.47 -6.02 -3.06
C TYR A 152 -1.65 -5.09 -2.79
N GLU A 153 -2.12 -5.05 -1.54
CA GLU A 153 -3.30 -4.27 -1.17
C GLU A 153 -3.14 -2.77 -1.46
N ILE A 154 -1.99 -2.14 -1.17
CA ILE A 154 -1.77 -0.72 -1.48
C ILE A 154 -1.56 -0.49 -2.98
N ARG A 155 -1.01 -1.50 -3.69
CA ARG A 155 -0.84 -1.46 -5.15
C ARG A 155 -2.18 -1.39 -5.87
N VAL A 156 -3.19 -2.15 -5.43
CA VAL A 156 -4.55 -2.07 -6.01
C VAL A 156 -5.11 -0.65 -5.98
N TYR A 157 -4.89 0.10 -4.89
CA TYR A 157 -5.28 1.52 -4.84
C TYR A 157 -4.43 2.39 -5.77
N ALA A 158 -3.11 2.15 -5.82
CA ALA A 158 -2.22 2.90 -6.70
C ALA A 158 -2.58 2.71 -8.19
N ASP A 159 -2.93 1.49 -8.59
CA ASP A 159 -3.34 1.15 -9.96
C ASP A 159 -4.66 1.86 -10.33
N ALA A 160 -5.65 1.87 -9.42
CA ALA A 160 -6.89 2.62 -9.62
C ALA A 160 -6.65 4.14 -9.72
N MET A 161 -5.71 4.66 -8.94
CA MET A 161 -5.32 6.07 -9.00
C MET A 161 -4.55 6.41 -10.28
N LEU A 162 -3.74 5.49 -10.82
CA LEU A 162 -3.07 5.67 -12.11
C LEU A 162 -4.09 5.84 -13.24
N GLU A 163 -5.16 5.05 -13.24
CA GLU A 163 -6.25 5.22 -14.22
C GLU A 163 -6.96 6.58 -14.06
N THR A 164 -7.08 7.09 -12.83
CA THR A 164 -7.58 8.45 -12.60
C THR A 164 -6.63 9.51 -13.17
N VAL A 165 -5.32 9.40 -12.89
CA VAL A 165 -4.28 10.31 -13.40
C VAL A 165 -4.20 10.30 -14.92
N LYS A 166 -4.31 9.12 -15.54
CA LYS A 166 -4.36 8.95 -17.00
C LYS A 166 -5.52 9.69 -17.65
N ARG A 167 -6.69 9.70 -17.00
CA ARG A 167 -7.88 10.41 -17.47
C ARG A 167 -7.81 11.92 -17.19
N TRP A 168 -7.26 12.31 -16.04
CA TRP A 168 -7.22 13.70 -15.61
C TRP A 168 -6.10 14.51 -16.29
N VAL A 169 -4.88 13.98 -16.33
CA VAL A 169 -3.68 14.66 -16.85
C VAL A 169 -2.89 13.75 -17.82
N PRO A 170 -3.46 13.38 -18.98
CA PRO A 170 -2.91 12.34 -19.86
C PRO A 170 -1.48 12.59 -20.34
N ILE A 171 -1.11 13.85 -20.59
CA ILE A 171 0.26 14.22 -21.02
C ILE A 171 1.27 13.99 -19.89
N ALA A 172 0.93 14.43 -18.68
CA ALA A 172 1.76 14.23 -17.50
C ALA A 172 1.87 12.74 -17.15
N HIS A 173 0.76 11.99 -17.25
CA HIS A 173 0.74 10.54 -17.09
C HIS A 173 1.70 9.85 -18.06
N LYS A 174 1.63 10.17 -19.37
CA LYS A 174 2.52 9.58 -20.38
C LYS A 174 3.99 9.85 -20.07
N ALA A 175 4.33 11.09 -19.70
CA ALA A 175 5.70 11.45 -19.31
C ALA A 175 6.13 10.72 -18.03
N PHE A 176 5.25 10.60 -17.04
CA PHE A 176 5.51 9.86 -15.81
C PHE A 176 5.81 8.38 -16.08
N MET A 177 4.97 7.72 -16.89
CA MET A 177 5.19 6.31 -17.25
C MET A 177 6.51 6.11 -18.00
N GLN A 178 6.85 7.01 -18.92
CA GLN A 178 8.07 6.90 -19.71
C GLN A 178 9.35 7.17 -18.91
N TYR A 179 9.37 8.25 -18.13
CA TYR A 179 10.63 8.74 -17.54
C TYR A 179 10.81 8.38 -16.07
N ARG A 180 9.73 7.99 -15.36
CA ARG A 180 9.79 7.63 -13.94
C ARG A 180 9.53 6.15 -13.71
N VAL A 181 8.47 5.61 -14.28
CA VAL A 181 8.13 4.18 -14.09
C VAL A 181 8.97 3.28 -14.97
N GLY A 182 9.11 3.61 -16.26
CA GLY A 182 9.93 2.85 -17.22
C GLY A 182 11.40 3.25 -17.25
N GLY A 183 11.83 4.17 -16.36
CA GLY A 183 13.21 4.62 -16.28
C GLY A 183 13.93 3.98 -15.10
N VAL A 184 15.24 3.80 -15.22
CA VAL A 184 16.11 3.36 -14.13
C VAL A 184 17.20 4.40 -13.86
N GLY A 185 17.45 4.66 -12.58
CA GLY A 185 18.57 5.49 -12.15
C GLY A 185 19.81 4.62 -11.97
N LEU A 186 20.90 4.94 -12.67
CA LEU A 186 22.18 4.26 -12.48
C LEU A 186 23.05 5.06 -11.52
N SER A 187 23.68 4.37 -10.56
CA SER A 187 24.75 4.95 -9.74
C SER A 187 25.95 5.29 -10.63
N ALA A 188 26.88 6.11 -10.11
CA ALA A 188 28.09 6.47 -10.86
C ALA A 188 28.91 5.23 -11.26
N ALA A 189 29.04 4.24 -10.36
CA ALA A 189 29.73 2.99 -10.64
C ALA A 189 28.98 2.13 -11.67
N ALA A 190 27.64 2.01 -11.54
CA ALA A 190 26.83 1.29 -12.51
C ALA A 190 26.91 1.91 -13.91
N LEU A 191 26.89 3.24 -13.99
CA LEU A 191 27.05 3.96 -15.25
C LEU A 191 28.42 3.72 -15.90
N ASP A 192 29.49 3.65 -15.09
CA ASP A 192 30.83 3.30 -15.58
C ASP A 192 30.88 1.89 -16.17
N ILE A 193 30.27 0.92 -15.48
CA ILE A 193 30.16 -0.46 -15.98
C ILE A 193 29.40 -0.51 -17.30
N VAL A 194 28.26 0.17 -17.42
CA VAL A 194 27.51 0.22 -18.68
C VAL A 194 28.36 0.81 -19.81
N LYS A 195 29.15 1.85 -19.54
CA LYS A 195 30.07 2.43 -20.55
C LYS A 195 31.14 1.43 -21.00
N LYS A 196 31.75 0.70 -20.06
CA LYS A 196 32.75 -0.33 -20.35
C LYS A 196 32.17 -1.48 -21.17
N MET A 197 30.98 -1.95 -20.80
CA MET A 197 30.24 -2.97 -21.57
C MET A 197 29.97 -2.52 -23.01
N LEU A 198 29.52 -1.27 -23.21
CA LEU A 198 29.27 -0.71 -24.54
C LEU A 198 30.56 -0.53 -25.36
N ALA A 199 31.71 -0.35 -24.69
CA ALA A 199 33.03 -0.32 -25.33
C ALA A 199 33.58 -1.71 -25.66
N GLY A 200 32.90 -2.79 -25.25
CA GLY A 200 33.37 -4.17 -25.41
C GLY A 200 34.45 -4.58 -24.43
N GLU A 201 34.64 -3.82 -23.35
CA GLU A 201 35.59 -4.15 -22.29
C GLU A 201 35.03 -5.24 -21.37
N PRO A 202 35.88 -6.18 -20.88
CA PRO A 202 35.45 -7.14 -19.88
C PRO A 202 35.13 -6.41 -18.58
N VAL A 203 33.98 -6.73 -17.98
CA VAL A 203 33.57 -6.19 -16.68
C VAL A 203 33.34 -7.34 -15.71
N SER A 204 33.73 -7.13 -14.45
CA SER A 204 33.55 -8.09 -13.38
C SER A 204 32.96 -7.39 -12.15
N GLN A 205 32.29 -8.15 -11.29
CA GLN A 205 31.80 -7.59 -10.02
C GLN A 205 32.95 -7.11 -9.14
N GLU A 206 34.09 -7.80 -9.14
CA GLU A 206 35.27 -7.49 -8.32
C GLU A 206 35.89 -6.14 -8.71
N ASP A 207 35.92 -5.82 -10.00
CA ASP A 207 36.52 -4.59 -10.54
C ASP A 207 35.52 -3.42 -10.66
N SER A 208 34.25 -3.66 -10.32
CA SER A 208 33.18 -2.66 -10.46
C SER A 208 33.12 -1.64 -9.34
N GLY A 209 33.71 -1.95 -8.18
CA GLY A 209 33.52 -1.16 -6.95
C GLY A 209 32.08 -1.21 -6.39
N MET A 210 31.20 -2.02 -6.99
CA MET A 210 29.82 -2.23 -6.54
C MET A 210 29.75 -3.40 -5.57
N SER A 211 28.85 -3.33 -4.58
CA SER A 211 28.53 -4.49 -3.76
C SER A 211 27.92 -5.62 -4.60
N LYS A 212 28.00 -6.87 -4.13
CA LYS A 212 27.33 -8.02 -4.78
C LYS A 212 25.82 -7.84 -4.97
N ARG A 213 25.18 -7.00 -4.15
CA ARG A 213 23.76 -6.68 -4.31
C ARG A 213 23.55 -5.71 -5.46
N GLU A 214 24.26 -4.57 -5.45
CA GLU A 214 24.14 -3.56 -6.50
C GLU A 214 24.52 -4.12 -7.88
N TRP A 215 25.54 -4.98 -7.95
CA TRP A 215 25.91 -5.65 -9.21
C TRP A 215 24.77 -6.51 -9.74
N ARG A 216 24.15 -7.34 -8.89
CA ARG A 216 23.00 -8.16 -9.28
C ARG A 216 21.80 -7.31 -9.69
N GLU A 217 21.54 -6.21 -9.00
CA GLU A 217 20.48 -5.26 -9.37
C GLU A 217 20.73 -4.63 -10.75
N LEU A 218 21.98 -4.25 -11.05
CA LEU A 218 22.37 -3.74 -12.36
C LEU A 218 22.23 -4.80 -13.47
N MET A 219 22.75 -6.01 -13.26
CA MET A 219 22.66 -7.07 -14.28
C MET A 219 21.22 -7.48 -14.55
N ALA A 220 20.39 -7.57 -13.50
CA ALA A 220 18.96 -7.81 -13.64
C ALA A 220 18.26 -6.68 -14.42
N THR A 221 18.64 -5.41 -14.16
CA THR A 221 18.12 -4.25 -14.91
C THR A 221 18.49 -4.30 -16.39
N LEU A 222 19.68 -4.79 -16.71
CA LEU A 222 20.18 -4.92 -18.08
C LEU A 222 19.74 -6.21 -18.77
N GLU A 223 18.93 -7.04 -18.11
CA GLU A 223 18.51 -8.36 -18.60
C GLU A 223 19.69 -9.24 -19.02
N GLN A 224 20.80 -9.17 -18.27
CA GLN A 224 21.99 -10.00 -18.48
C GLN A 224 22.11 -11.04 -17.37
N ASP A 225 22.53 -12.24 -17.75
CA ASP A 225 22.90 -13.28 -16.79
C ASP A 225 24.15 -12.81 -16.02
N GLY A 226 23.99 -12.58 -14.71
CA GLY A 226 24.99 -11.95 -13.84
C GLY A 226 26.09 -12.86 -13.33
#